data_AF-A0A0P9TH02-F1
#
_entry.id   AF-A0A0P9TH02-F1
#
_cell.length_a   1.000
_cell.length_b   1.000
_cell.length_c   1.000
_cell.angle_alpha   90.00
_cell.angle_beta   90.00
_cell.angle_gamma   90.00
#
_symmetry.space_group_name_H-M   'P 1'
#
loop_
_entity.id
_entity.type
_entity.pdbx_description
1 polymer ?
#
loop_
_entity_poly.entity_id
_entity_poly.type
_entity_poly.pdbx_seq_one_letter_code
_entity_poly.pdbx_strand_id
1 'polypeptide(L)'
;MTSTPLSREDNAAHVKPVNSATRVATASFIGTAIEFYDFYVYATAAALVIGPVFFPQTSGTAQMLSSFLTFGIAFLARPPRVGAVRSFRRPDRT
;
A
#
# COMPACT_ATOMS: atom_id res chain seq x y z
N MET A 1 52.90 -31.85 24.46
CA MET A 1 52.78 -30.46 23.99
C MET A 1 51.49 -30.36 23.22
N THR A 2 50.38 -30.06 23.92
CA THR A 2 49.02 -30.20 23.40
C THR A 2 48.39 -28.81 23.36
N SER A 3 48.50 -28.11 22.23
CA SER A 3 47.79 -26.85 22.03
C SER A 3 46.40 -27.17 21.45
N THR A 4 45.41 -27.18 22.35
CA THR A 4 43.98 -27.21 22.06
C THR A 4 43.60 -26.21 20.96
N PRO A 5 42.93 -26.64 19.87
CA PRO A 5 42.41 -25.74 18.86
C PRO A 5 40.90 -25.56 19.04
N LEU A 6 40.41 -24.59 19.84
CA LEU A 6 38.96 -24.30 19.94
C LEU A 6 38.68 -22.83 20.24
N SER A 7 38.91 -21.94 19.28
CA SER A 7 38.37 -20.57 19.35
C SER A 7 37.84 -20.04 18.01
N ARG A 8 37.52 -20.93 17.05
CA ARG A 8 36.95 -20.54 15.75
C ARG A 8 35.45 -20.82 15.57
N GLU A 9 34.78 -21.41 16.56
CA GLU A 9 33.40 -21.91 16.36
C GLU A 9 32.27 -20.94 16.74
N ASP A 10 32.51 -19.86 17.47
CA ASP A 10 31.39 -19.05 18.01
C ASP A 10 31.12 -17.73 17.27
N ASN A 11 31.55 -17.64 16.01
CA ASN A 11 31.20 -16.53 15.13
C ASN A 11 30.73 -17.04 13.75
N ALA A 12 29.97 -18.14 13.74
CA ALA A 12 29.00 -18.39 12.69
C ALA A 12 27.89 -17.35 12.83
N ALA A 13 28.23 -16.10 12.51
CA ALA A 13 27.36 -14.96 12.51
C ALA A 13 26.05 -15.35 11.82
N HIS A 14 24.95 -15.25 12.56
CA HIS A 14 23.61 -15.34 12.04
C HIS A 14 23.45 -14.23 10.98
N VAL A 15 23.79 -14.55 9.71
CA VAL A 15 23.58 -13.66 8.58
C VAL A 15 22.08 -13.59 8.37
N LYS A 16 21.45 -12.59 8.98
CA LYS A 16 20.06 -12.28 8.73
C LYS A 16 19.94 -12.02 7.22
N PRO A 17 19.14 -12.79 6.47
CA PRO A 17 19.06 -12.61 5.03
C PRO A 17 18.56 -11.20 4.75
N VAL A 18 19.43 -10.39 4.15
CA VAL A 18 19.07 -9.03 3.74
C VAL A 18 18.16 -9.18 2.53
N ASN A 19 16.87 -8.88 2.70
CA ASN A 19 15.96 -8.87 1.56
C ASN A 19 16.50 -7.88 0.52
N SER A 20 16.72 -8.34 -0.72
CA SER A 20 17.17 -7.48 -1.81
C SER A 20 16.28 -6.24 -1.91
N ALA A 21 16.89 -5.06 -1.98
CA ALA A 21 16.16 -3.78 -2.04
C ALA A 21 15.15 -3.75 -3.20
N THR A 22 15.50 -4.34 -4.34
CA THR A 22 14.61 -4.49 -5.49
C THR A 22 13.38 -5.35 -5.15
N ARG A 23 13.56 -6.45 -4.39
CA ARG A 23 12.45 -7.32 -3.97
C ARG A 23 11.54 -6.63 -2.95
N VAL A 24 12.11 -5.82 -2.06
CA VAL A 24 11.31 -5.01 -1.12
C VAL A 24 10.52 -3.94 -1.88
N ALA A 25 11.16 -3.25 -2.84
CA ALA A 25 10.49 -2.22 -3.64
C ALA A 25 9.34 -2.81 -4.49
N THR A 26 9.56 -3.94 -5.16
CA THR A 26 8.50 -4.58 -5.96
C THR A 26 7.38 -5.16 -5.09
N ALA A 27 7.70 -5.77 -3.95
CA ALA A 27 6.68 -6.25 -3.01
C ALA A 27 5.82 -5.10 -2.44
N SER A 28 6.44 -3.98 -2.08
CA SER A 28 5.72 -2.78 -1.61
C SER A 28 4.86 -2.17 -2.71
N PHE A 29 5.36 -2.12 -3.95
CA PHE A 29 4.60 -1.63 -5.10
C PHE A 29 3.39 -2.51 -5.41
N ILE A 30 3.57 -3.83 -5.45
CA ILE A 30 2.48 -4.79 -5.69
C ILE A 30 1.47 -4.76 -4.54
N GLY A 31 1.92 -4.70 -3.28
CA GLY A 31 1.04 -4.56 -2.11
C GLY A 31 0.19 -3.30 -2.20
N THR A 32 0.82 -2.17 -2.54
CA THR A 32 0.13 -0.90 -2.79
C THR A 32 -0.89 -1.03 -3.94
N ALA A 33 -0.50 -1.65 -5.05
CA ALA A 33 -1.38 -1.84 -6.20
C ALA A 33 -2.60 -2.72 -5.88
N ILE A 34 -2.42 -3.78 -5.07
CA ILE A 34 -3.51 -4.66 -4.63
C ILE A 34 -4.49 -3.91 -3.73
N GLU A 35 -4.01 -3.10 -2.80
CA GLU A 35 -4.88 -2.26 -1.96
C GLU A 35 -5.73 -1.29 -2.79
N PHE A 36 -5.20 -0.78 -3.90
CA PHE A 36 -5.93 0.09 -4.83
C PHE A 36 -6.77 -0.65 -5.88
N TYR A 37 -6.57 -1.97 -6.05
CA TYR A 37 -7.24 -2.74 -7.10
C TYR A 37 -8.76 -2.76 -6.93
N ASP A 38 -9.25 -3.09 -5.73
CA ASP A 38 -10.69 -3.13 -5.46
C ASP A 38 -11.34 -1.74 -5.64
N PHE A 39 -10.65 -0.67 -5.24
CA PHE A 39 -11.15 0.69 -5.44
C PHE A 39 -11.25 1.07 -6.91
N TYR A 40 -10.34 0.61 -7.77
CA TYR A 40 -10.42 0.85 -9.21
C TYR A 40 -11.57 0.07 -9.86
N VAL A 41 -11.77 -1.18 -9.47
CA VAL A 41 -12.92 -1.99 -9.93
C VAL A 41 -14.23 -1.35 -9.48
N TYR A 42 -14.31 -0.94 -8.21
CA TYR A 42 -15.47 -0.20 -7.69
C TYR A 42 -15.68 1.13 -8.41
N ALA A 43 -14.62 1.87 -8.73
CA ALA A 43 -14.68 3.12 -9.50
C ALA A 43 -15.35 2.95 -10.85
N THR A 44 -14.89 1.94 -11.59
CA THR A 44 -15.34 1.68 -12.96
C THR A 44 -16.77 1.15 -12.95
N ALA A 45 -17.11 0.28 -12.00
CA ALA A 45 -18.49 -0.15 -11.77
C ALA A 45 -19.40 1.04 -11.39
N ALA A 46 -18.97 1.90 -10.46
CA ALA A 46 -19.69 3.10 -10.08
C ALA A 46 -19.87 4.05 -11.26
N ALA A 47 -18.85 4.26 -12.10
CA ALA A 47 -18.96 5.11 -13.29
C ALA A 47 -20.02 4.60 -14.29
N LEU A 48 -20.13 3.28 -14.44
CA LEU A 48 -21.08 2.65 -15.35
C LEU A 48 -22.50 2.55 -14.78
N VAL A 49 -22.64 2.41 -13.46
CA VAL A 49 -23.95 2.22 -12.79
C VAL A 49 -24.53 3.52 -12.28
N ILE A 50 -23.74 4.39 -11.65
CA ILE A 50 -24.20 5.66 -11.07
C ILE A 50 -24.60 6.63 -12.19
N GLY A 51 -23.88 6.66 -13.31
CA GLY A 51 -24.19 7.53 -14.46
C GLY A 51 -25.65 7.45 -14.91
N PRO A 52 -26.11 6.30 -15.40
CA PRO A 52 -27.50 6.13 -15.84
C PRO A 52 -28.52 6.19 -14.71
N VAL A 53 -28.17 5.80 -13.49
CA VAL A 53 -29.11 5.82 -12.35
C VAL A 53 -29.35 7.24 -11.83
N PHE A 54 -28.31 8.08 -11.75
CA PHE A 54 -28.39 9.42 -11.16
C PHE A 54 -28.47 10.54 -12.20
N PHE A 55 -28.04 10.30 -13.44
CA PHE A 55 -28.07 11.28 -14.53
C PHE A 55 -28.77 10.78 -15.81
N PRO A 56 -29.97 10.15 -15.72
CA PRO A 56 -30.62 9.49 -16.87
C PRO A 56 -30.99 10.42 -18.03
N GLN A 57 -31.11 11.73 -17.78
CA GLN A 57 -31.56 12.74 -18.75
C GLN A 57 -30.40 13.43 -19.51
N THR A 58 -29.15 13.05 -19.26
CA THR A 58 -27.98 13.65 -19.93
C THR A 58 -27.46 12.72 -21.04
N SER A 59 -26.72 13.27 -22.02
CA SER A 59 -26.10 12.45 -23.06
C SER A 59 -25.16 11.41 -22.46
N GLY A 60 -25.05 10.22 -23.06
CA GLY A 60 -24.28 9.10 -22.46
C GLY A 60 -22.83 9.46 -22.11
N THR A 61 -22.18 10.30 -22.91
CA THR A 61 -20.84 10.84 -22.62
C THR A 61 -20.82 11.74 -21.39
N ALA A 62 -21.83 12.59 -21.21
CA ALA A 62 -21.95 13.45 -20.04
C ALA A 62 -22.19 12.64 -18.76
N GLN A 63 -22.99 11.56 -18.82
CA GLN A 63 -23.21 10.65 -17.69
C GLN A 63 -21.91 10.00 -17.20
N MET A 64 -21.09 9.50 -18.13
CA MET A 64 -19.79 8.91 -17.80
C MET A 64 -18.86 9.94 -17.16
N LEU A 65 -18.76 11.14 -17.75
CA LEU A 65 -17.89 12.20 -17.26
C LEU A 65 -18.28 12.67 -15.86
N SER A 66 -19.58 12.88 -15.61
CA SER A 66 -20.11 13.24 -14.29
C SER A 66 -19.83 12.16 -13.25
N SER A 67 -19.95 10.88 -13.61
CA SER A 67 -19.72 9.77 -12.67
C SER A 67 -18.24 9.62 -12.30
N PHE A 68 -17.32 9.82 -13.25
CA PHE A 68 -15.89 9.91 -12.96
C PHE A 68 -15.56 11.10 -12.07
N LEU A 69 -16.21 12.25 -12.27
CA LEU A 69 -16.00 13.44 -11.44
C LEU A 69 -16.44 13.20 -10.00
N THR A 70 -17.63 12.62 -9.78
CA THR A 70 -18.15 12.26 -8.46
C THR A 70 -17.24 11.25 -7.76
N PHE A 71 -16.76 10.24 -8.49
CA PHE A 71 -15.79 9.28 -7.96
C PHE A 71 -14.46 9.95 -7.58
N GLY A 72 -13.93 10.83 -8.44
CA GLY A 72 -12.70 11.57 -8.18
C GLY A 72 -12.79 12.45 -6.92
N ILE A 73 -13.91 13.14 -6.72
CA ILE A 73 -14.15 13.96 -5.51
C ILE A 73 -14.12 13.11 -4.23
N ALA A 74 -14.63 11.87 -4.27
CA ALA A 74 -14.62 10.98 -3.11
C ALA A 74 -13.19 10.56 -2.69
N PHE A 75 -12.26 10.48 -3.63
CA PHE A 75 -10.83 10.27 -3.34
C PHE A 75 -10.20 11.49 -2.67
N LEU A 76 -10.55 12.71 -3.09
CA LEU A 76 -10.07 13.94 -2.45
C LEU A 76 -10.65 14.11 -1.03
N ALA A 77 -11.89 13.65 -0.81
CA ALA A 77 -12.57 13.72 0.48
C ALA A 77 -11.96 12.78 1.53
N ARG A 78 -11.22 11.75 1.11
CA ARG A 78 -10.45 10.85 2.00
C ARG A 78 -8.97 11.16 1.89
N PRO A 79 -8.42 12.12 2.67
CA PRO A 79 -6.99 12.39 2.65
C PRO A 79 -6.21 11.10 2.94
N PRO A 80 -5.21 10.74 2.10
CA PRO A 80 -4.42 9.54 2.35
C PRO A 80 -3.79 9.66 3.73
N ARG A 81 -3.88 8.60 4.53
CA ARG A 81 -3.25 8.51 5.85
C ARG A 81 -1.71 8.44 5.73
N VAL A 82 -1.09 9.42 5.10
CA VAL A 82 0.33 9.70 5.24
C VAL A 82 0.50 10.40 6.58
N GLY A 83 0.46 9.63 7.68
CA GLY A 83 0.55 10.22 9.01
C GLY A 83 0.00 9.36 10.13
N ALA A 84 0.49 8.13 10.27
CA ALA A 84 0.36 7.42 11.54
C ALA A 84 1.63 6.64 11.87
N VAL A 85 2.80 7.23 11.64
CA VAL A 85 4.00 6.85 12.40
C VAL A 85 3.88 7.54 13.74
N ARG A 86 3.02 7.00 14.61
CA ARG A 86 3.01 7.37 16.02
C ARG A 86 4.26 6.76 16.60
N SER A 87 5.32 7.57 16.65
CA SER A 87 6.59 7.23 17.29
C SER A 87 6.30 6.63 18.66
N PHE A 88 6.51 5.32 18.80
CA PHE A 88 6.43 4.64 20.07
C PHE A 88 7.64 5.09 20.87
N ARG A 89 7.48 6.21 21.59
CA ARG A 89 8.47 6.69 22.55
C ARG A 89 8.64 5.58 23.58
N ARG A 90 9.81 4.95 23.60
CA ARG A 90 10.15 3.96 24.62
C ARG A 90 10.15 4.65 25.99
N PRO A 91 9.47 4.10 27.01
CA PRO A 91 9.69 4.52 28.39
C PRO A 91 11.09 4.09 28.82
N ASP A 92 11.82 5.02 29.42
CA ASP A 92 13.09 4.79 30.08
C ASP A 92 12.90 3.84 31.27
N ARG A 93 13.86 2.93 31.44
CA ARG A 93 13.95 2.07 32.61
C ARG A 93 14.97 2.68 33.56
N THR A 94 14.49 3.18 34.69
CA THR A 94 15.28 3.35 35.92
C THR A 94 15.57 1.99 36.52
#